data_AF-A0A933G4P5-F1
#
_entry.id   AF-A0A933G4P5-F1
#
_cell.length_a   1.000
_cell.length_b   1.000
_cell.length_c   1.000
_cell.angle_alpha   90.00
_cell.angle_beta   90.00
_cell.angle_gamma   90.00
#
_symmetry.space_group_name_H-M   'P 1'
#
loop_
_entity.id
_entity.type
_entity.pdbx_description
1 polymer ?
#
loop_
_entity_poly.entity_id
_entity_poly.type
_entity_poly.pdbx_seq_one_letter_code
_entity_poly.pdbx_strand_id
1 'polypeptide(L)'
;DLAVGNLPADQLAGHSWTVRTDFNDAVPRGGFTFGILRNDVAAFIRALESVTDATVLANPKVLTLNKQEGHVIVGRRDGYLTTTVTETTATQTVEFLETGTRLFFRPFIADDGFVRLEIHPEDSSGGLNEQSLPFKRTTEVTTNIMVRDGHTVLIGGLFREALTTNRTQVPYAGNIPIAGALLQTNTDATEREEVIILLTVHVVKEDIYARKSAELAEDVELMRMGMRKGLQVYGRNRLAQAHYRWAVEHEEAGRLDKALWDARLAAHLAPTNLPALQLKNRLQEERETEREEGLVRDFVRRRIRAAPAPPAGGRGQPATQPSDGGTTR
;
A
#
# COMPACT_ATOMS: atom_id res chain seq x y z
N ASP A 1 -54.33 -0.23 -11.64
CA ASP A 1 -53.05 0.48 -11.74
C ASP A 1 -51.93 -0.33 -11.13
N LEU A 2 -50.83 -0.45 -11.86
CA LEU A 2 -49.55 -0.96 -11.38
C LEU A 2 -48.68 0.26 -11.09
N ALA A 3 -48.35 0.50 -9.82
CA ALA A 3 -47.47 1.59 -9.41
C ALA A 3 -46.15 1.01 -8.89
N VAL A 4 -45.03 1.60 -9.32
CA VAL A 4 -43.66 1.22 -8.90
C VAL A 4 -43.03 2.44 -8.25
N GLY A 5 -42.56 2.30 -7.01
CA GLY A 5 -41.95 3.39 -6.22
C GLY A 5 -42.53 3.50 -4.80
N ASN A 6 -41.93 4.35 -3.97
CA ASN A 6 -42.32 4.52 -2.57
C ASN A 6 -43.55 5.43 -2.48
N LEU A 7 -44.73 4.87 -2.21
CA LEU A 7 -45.97 5.62 -2.06
C LEU A 7 -46.15 6.09 -0.59
N PRO A 8 -46.47 7.37 -0.34
CA PRO A 8 -46.89 7.83 0.99
C PRO A 8 -48.24 7.18 1.38
N ALA A 9 -48.41 6.93 2.68
CA ALA A 9 -49.49 6.11 3.26
C ALA A 9 -50.92 6.58 2.96
N ASP A 10 -51.08 7.80 2.43
CA ASP A 10 -52.35 8.51 2.36
C ASP A 10 -53.17 8.22 1.09
N GLN A 11 -52.66 7.43 0.14
CA GLN A 11 -53.38 7.06 -1.11
C GLN A 11 -53.87 5.60 -1.18
N LEU A 12 -54.02 4.93 -0.03
CA LEU A 12 -54.33 3.49 0.07
C LEU A 12 -55.84 3.13 0.13
N ALA A 13 -56.73 3.94 -0.45
CA ALA A 13 -58.16 3.66 -0.47
C ALA A 13 -58.62 3.06 -1.82
N GLY A 14 -58.85 1.74 -1.85
CA GLY A 14 -59.59 1.05 -2.92
C GLY A 14 -58.74 0.26 -3.91
N HIS A 15 -58.61 -1.05 -3.66
CA HIS A 15 -58.17 -2.08 -4.62
C HIS A 15 -56.91 -1.77 -5.45
N SER A 16 -55.76 -1.60 -4.81
CA SER A 16 -54.46 -1.50 -5.50
C SER A 16 -53.59 -2.71 -5.18
N TRP A 17 -53.04 -3.32 -6.22
CA TRP A 17 -51.99 -4.35 -6.12
C TRP A 17 -50.67 -3.61 -6.13
N THR A 18 -49.78 -3.88 -5.17
CA THR A 18 -48.50 -3.19 -5.05
C THR A 18 -47.35 -4.16 -5.27
N VAL A 19 -46.46 -3.82 -6.21
CA VAL A 19 -45.24 -4.58 -6.51
C VAL A 19 -44.07 -3.64 -6.26
N ARG A 20 -43.23 -3.99 -5.28
CA ARG A 20 -42.11 -3.14 -4.88
C ARG A 20 -40.81 -3.93 -4.98
N THR A 21 -39.92 -3.44 -5.85
CA THR A 21 -38.51 -3.82 -5.88
C THR A 21 -37.74 -2.64 -5.33
N ASP A 22 -37.49 -2.63 -4.02
CA ASP A 22 -36.77 -1.51 -3.39
C ASP A 22 -35.34 -1.92 -3.10
N PHE A 23 -34.39 -1.14 -3.60
CA PHE A 23 -32.95 -1.30 -3.39
C PHE A 23 -32.41 -0.28 -2.37
N ASN A 24 -33.28 0.31 -1.55
CA ASN A 24 -32.94 1.43 -0.68
C ASN A 24 -32.70 1.01 0.78
N ASP A 25 -31.78 1.70 1.45
CA ASP A 25 -31.12 1.36 2.73
C ASP A 25 -32.01 1.35 3.99
N ALA A 26 -33.33 1.59 3.87
CA ALA A 26 -34.25 1.72 5.03
C ALA A 26 -35.13 0.49 5.30
N VAL A 27 -35.00 -0.58 4.51
CA VAL A 27 -35.49 -1.93 4.85
C VAL A 27 -34.25 -2.79 5.08
N PRO A 28 -34.21 -3.75 6.01
CA PRO A 28 -33.07 -4.64 6.17
C PRO A 28 -32.81 -5.43 4.86
N ARG A 29 -32.01 -4.80 3.99
CA ARG A 29 -31.34 -5.24 2.77
C ARG A 29 -32.17 -6.00 1.75
N GLY A 30 -32.88 -5.25 0.89
CA GLY A 30 -33.27 -5.69 -0.47
C GLY A 30 -34.29 -6.83 -0.54
N GLY A 31 -34.78 -7.11 -1.76
CA GLY A 31 -35.65 -8.26 -2.05
C GLY A 31 -36.89 -7.93 -2.87
N PHE A 32 -37.53 -8.98 -3.40
CA PHE A 32 -38.80 -8.90 -4.10
C PHE A 32 -39.96 -8.93 -3.10
N THR A 33 -40.82 -7.91 -3.11
CA THR A 33 -42.03 -7.86 -2.28
C THR A 33 -43.27 -7.66 -3.15
N PHE A 34 -44.22 -8.59 -3.05
CA PHE A 34 -45.52 -8.54 -3.70
C PHE A 34 -46.62 -8.46 -2.64
N GLY A 35 -47.56 -7.52 -2.76
CA GLY A 35 -48.63 -7.32 -1.80
C GLY A 35 -50.00 -7.09 -2.43
N ILE A 36 -51.03 -7.67 -1.83
CA ILE A 36 -52.44 -7.43 -2.18
C ILE A 36 -53.16 -6.88 -0.96
N LEU A 37 -53.81 -5.72 -1.11
CA LEU A 37 -54.68 -5.11 -0.09
C LEU A 37 -56.12 -5.10 -0.59
N ARG A 38 -57.04 -5.70 0.18
CA ARG A 38 -58.47 -5.73 -0.15
C ARG A 38 -59.31 -5.75 1.13
N ASN A 39 -60.21 -4.77 1.30
CA ASN A 39 -61.19 -4.68 2.39
C ASN A 39 -60.59 -5.08 3.76
N ASP A 40 -59.57 -4.33 4.19
CA ASP A 40 -58.84 -4.50 5.45
C ASP A 40 -57.94 -5.74 5.55
N VAL A 41 -57.92 -6.62 4.54
CA VAL A 41 -57.00 -7.75 4.47
C VAL A 41 -55.78 -7.37 3.63
N ALA A 42 -54.61 -7.50 4.24
CA ALA A 42 -53.32 -7.31 3.58
C ALA A 42 -52.53 -8.62 3.58
N ALA A 43 -52.10 -9.06 2.40
CA ALA A 43 -51.22 -10.22 2.24
C ALA A 43 -49.95 -9.79 1.52
N PHE A 44 -48.80 -10.26 2.01
CA PHE A 44 -47.49 -9.94 1.44
C PHE A 44 -46.66 -11.20 1.26
N ILE A 45 -46.03 -11.32 0.10
CA ILE A 45 -45.00 -12.32 -0.20
C ILE A 45 -43.68 -11.58 -0.33
N ARG A 46 -42.67 -12.05 0.41
CA ARG A 46 -41.31 -11.51 0.39
C ARG A 46 -40.33 -12.62 0.04
N ALA A 47 -39.45 -12.35 -0.91
CA ALA A 47 -38.37 -13.25 -1.29
C ALA A 47 -37.07 -12.44 -1.42
N LEU A 48 -36.01 -12.92 -0.79
CA LEU A 48 -34.68 -12.33 -0.85
C LEU A 48 -33.66 -13.46 -0.89
N GLU A 49 -32.80 -13.41 -1.90
CA GLU A 49 -31.59 -14.21 -1.98
C GLU A 49 -30.40 -13.25 -1.99
N SER A 50 -29.44 -13.48 -1.11
CA SER A 50 -28.24 -12.65 -0.98
C SER A 50 -27.02 -13.55 -1.03
N VAL A 51 -26.10 -13.26 -1.95
CA VAL A 51 -24.82 -13.95 -2.09
C VAL A 51 -23.71 -12.93 -1.85
N THR A 52 -22.81 -13.24 -0.93
CA THR A 52 -21.66 -12.41 -0.59
C THR A 52 -20.39 -13.24 -0.72
N ASP A 53 -19.54 -12.88 -1.67
CA ASP A 53 -18.23 -13.51 -1.87
C ASP A 53 -17.13 -12.56 -1.40
N ALA A 54 -16.30 -13.03 -0.47
CA ALA A 54 -15.14 -12.29 0.02
C ALA A 54 -13.90 -13.17 -0.08
N THR A 55 -12.80 -12.62 -0.61
CA THR A 55 -11.51 -13.30 -0.69
C THR A 55 -10.44 -12.45 -0.03
N VAL A 56 -9.76 -13.02 0.95
CA VAL A 56 -8.64 -12.38 1.66
C VAL A 56 -7.36 -13.12 1.30
N LEU A 57 -6.35 -12.39 0.83
CA LEU A 57 -5.03 -12.93 0.50
C LEU A 57 -3.96 -12.21 1.32
N ALA A 58 -3.34 -12.93 2.24
CA ALA A 58 -2.14 -12.49 2.96
C ALA A 58 -0.90 -13.23 2.43
N ASN A 59 0.16 -12.50 2.10
CA ASN A 59 1.43 -13.07 1.63
C ASN A 59 2.62 -12.42 2.36
N PRO A 60 2.85 -12.77 3.64
CA PRO A 60 4.02 -12.30 4.38
C PRO A 60 5.30 -12.94 3.82
N LYS A 61 6.34 -12.13 3.63
CA LYS A 61 7.67 -12.58 3.19
C LYS A 61 8.71 -12.18 4.21
N VAL A 62 9.49 -13.15 4.69
CA VAL A 62 10.50 -12.95 5.73
C VAL A 62 11.76 -13.72 5.37
N LEU A 63 12.91 -13.10 5.60
CA LEU A 63 14.21 -13.73 5.50
C LEU A 63 14.74 -14.00 6.92
N THR A 64 15.27 -15.20 7.15
CA THR A 64 15.94 -15.54 8.41
C THR A 64 17.17 -16.39 8.13
N LEU A 65 18.05 -16.49 9.13
CA LEU A 65 19.22 -17.34 9.09
C LEU A 65 18.84 -18.81 9.35
N ASN A 66 19.68 -19.73 8.88
CA ASN A 66 19.52 -21.15 9.19
C ASN A 66 19.55 -21.38 10.71
N LYS A 67 18.62 -22.19 11.22
CA LYS A 67 18.43 -22.52 12.65
C LYS A 67 17.98 -21.35 13.53
N GLN A 68 17.75 -20.17 12.95
CA GLN A 68 17.30 -18.99 13.68
C GLN A 68 15.80 -18.81 13.52
N GLU A 69 15.13 -18.53 14.65
CA GLU A 69 13.71 -18.21 14.64
C GLU A 69 13.47 -16.84 14.01
N GLY A 70 12.58 -16.82 13.01
CA GLY A 70 12.04 -15.61 12.40
C GLY A 70 10.57 -15.45 12.76
N HIS A 71 10.13 -14.21 12.94
CA HIS A 71 8.71 -13.91 13.11
C HIS A 71 8.33 -12.64 12.36
N VAL A 72 7.08 -12.59 11.92
CA VAL A 72 6.47 -11.39 11.36
C VAL A 72 5.05 -11.24 11.89
N ILE A 73 4.69 -10.01 12.23
CA ILE A 73 3.37 -9.65 12.71
C ILE A 73 2.88 -8.53 11.81
N VAL A 74 1.82 -8.79 11.04
CA VAL A 74 1.15 -7.79 10.20
C VAL A 74 -0.28 -7.66 10.71
N GLY A 75 -0.56 -6.58 11.41
CA GLY A 75 -1.84 -6.45 12.09
C GLY A 75 -2.06 -5.11 12.73
N ARG A 76 -3.09 -5.05 13.57
CA ARG A 76 -3.44 -3.91 14.39
C ARG A 76 -3.45 -4.33 15.86
N ARG A 77 -3.26 -3.35 16.73
CA ARG A 77 -3.36 -3.50 18.18
C ARG A 77 -4.47 -2.57 18.65
N ASP A 78 -5.61 -3.14 18.98
CA ASP A 78 -6.78 -2.37 19.40
C ASP A 78 -6.83 -2.38 20.93
N GLY A 79 -6.79 -1.19 21.55
CA GLY A 79 -6.85 -1.04 23.00
C GLY A 79 -8.29 -1.15 23.52
N TYR A 80 -8.49 -1.89 24.61
CA TYR A 80 -9.75 -1.96 25.34
C TYR A 80 -9.53 -1.74 26.83
N LEU A 81 -10.57 -1.27 27.52
CA LEU A 81 -10.54 -0.99 28.95
C LEU A 81 -11.01 -2.23 29.72
N THR A 82 -10.15 -2.77 30.56
CA THR A 82 -10.50 -3.77 31.58
C THR A 82 -10.70 -3.04 32.91
N THR A 83 -11.87 -3.23 33.53
CA THR A 83 -12.13 -2.68 34.88
C THR A 83 -11.96 -3.80 35.90
N THR A 84 -10.93 -3.70 36.73
CA THR A 84 -10.74 -4.61 37.86
C THR A 84 -11.31 -3.94 39.11
N VAL A 85 -12.38 -4.51 39.67
CA VAL A 85 -12.97 -4.05 40.93
C VAL A 85 -12.40 -4.88 42.07
N THR A 86 -11.60 -4.24 42.92
CA THR A 86 -11.30 -4.76 44.27
C THR A 86 -12.24 -4.08 45.27
N GLU A 87 -12.49 -4.72 46.42
CA GLU A 87 -13.58 -4.44 47.39
C GLU A 87 -13.84 -2.96 47.74
N THR A 88 -12.86 -2.07 47.55
CA THR A 88 -12.96 -0.63 47.84
C THR A 88 -12.51 0.30 46.70
N THR A 89 -12.06 -0.22 45.54
CA THR A 89 -11.57 0.62 44.42
C THR A 89 -11.75 -0.07 43.07
N ALA A 90 -12.28 0.66 42.08
CA ALA A 90 -12.31 0.23 40.68
C ALA A 90 -11.11 0.81 39.94
N THR A 91 -10.19 -0.04 39.51
CA THR A 91 -9.03 0.35 38.69
C THR A 91 -9.31 0.00 37.24
N GLN A 92 -9.19 0.98 36.34
CA GLN A 92 -9.27 0.76 34.90
C GLN A 92 -7.86 0.58 34.33
N THR A 93 -7.62 -0.55 33.67
CA THR A 93 -6.38 -0.86 32.96
C THR A 93 -6.66 -0.97 31.47
N VAL A 94 -5.77 -0.41 30.64
CA VAL A 94 -5.85 -0.58 29.18
C VAL A 94 -5.11 -1.86 28.80
N GLU A 95 -5.81 -2.79 28.17
CA GLU A 95 -5.25 -3.99 27.55
C GLU A 95 -5.32 -3.88 26.02
N PHE A 96 -4.48 -4.62 25.32
CA PHE A 96 -4.40 -4.57 23.86
C PHE A 96 -4.76 -5.91 23.22
N LEU A 97 -5.72 -5.87 22.30
CA LEU A 97 -6.08 -6.99 21.45
C LEU A 97 -5.26 -6.93 20.16
N GLU A 98 -4.38 -7.91 19.95
CA GLU A 98 -3.65 -8.04 18.69
C GLU A 98 -4.45 -8.88 17.68
N THR A 99 -4.71 -8.31 16.51
CA THR A 99 -5.36 -8.99 15.39
C THR A 99 -4.57 -8.77 14.10
N GLY A 100 -4.58 -9.77 13.22
CA GLY A 100 -3.88 -9.77 11.95
C GLY A 100 -3.19 -11.10 11.65
N THR A 101 -2.34 -11.09 10.63
CA THR A 101 -1.58 -12.25 10.19
C THR A 101 -0.22 -12.27 10.90
N ARG A 102 0.08 -13.38 11.55
CA ARG A 102 1.32 -13.64 12.26
C ARG A 102 1.94 -14.94 11.74
N LEU A 103 3.25 -14.95 11.57
CA LEU A 103 3.98 -16.14 11.16
C LEU A 103 5.23 -16.25 12.01
N PHE A 104 5.33 -17.33 12.78
CA PHE A 104 6.59 -17.78 13.37
C PHE A 104 7.12 -18.95 12.57
N PHE A 105 8.43 -18.97 12.37
CA PHE A 105 9.08 -20.06 11.67
C PHE A 105 10.54 -20.21 12.07
N ARG A 106 11.02 -21.45 12.05
CA ARG A 106 12.44 -21.79 12.25
C ARG A 106 12.88 -22.77 11.17
N PRO A 107 13.69 -22.32 10.20
CA PRO A 107 14.20 -23.20 9.15
C PRO A 107 15.43 -23.97 9.62
N PHE A 108 15.57 -25.17 9.09
CA PHE A 108 16.75 -26.01 9.17
C PHE A 108 17.08 -26.50 7.76
N ILE A 109 18.15 -26.00 7.19
CA ILE A 109 18.63 -26.40 5.86
C ILE A 109 19.46 -27.67 6.02
N ALA A 110 19.07 -28.73 5.32
CA ALA A 110 19.83 -29.97 5.21
C ALA A 110 20.74 -29.95 3.96
N ASP A 111 21.78 -30.79 3.98
CA ASP A 111 22.81 -30.83 2.94
C ASP A 111 22.32 -31.37 1.59
N ASP A 112 21.19 -32.08 1.61
CA ASP A 112 20.51 -32.68 0.45
C ASP A 112 19.58 -31.71 -0.29
N GLY A 113 19.49 -30.45 0.17
CA GLY A 113 18.63 -29.42 -0.41
C GLY A 113 17.18 -29.44 0.09
N PHE A 114 16.88 -30.27 1.09
CA PHE A 114 15.63 -30.16 1.84
C PHE A 114 15.76 -29.11 2.94
N VAL A 115 14.65 -28.43 3.20
CA VAL A 115 14.50 -27.49 4.31
C VAL A 115 13.43 -28.05 5.23
N ARG A 116 13.83 -28.39 6.45
CA ARG A 116 12.91 -28.69 7.53
C ARG A 116 12.47 -27.38 8.18
N LEU A 117 11.20 -27.24 8.46
CA LEU A 117 10.59 -25.98 8.91
C LEU A 117 9.61 -26.26 10.03
N GLU A 118 9.92 -25.73 11.21
CA GLU A 118 8.95 -25.57 12.29
C GLU A 118 8.18 -24.28 12.03
N ILE A 119 6.87 -24.35 11.87
CA ILE A 119 6.04 -23.21 11.49
C ILE A 119 4.79 -23.10 12.34
N HIS A 120 4.42 -21.85 12.61
CA HIS A 120 3.18 -21.48 13.28
C HIS A 120 2.58 -20.24 12.58
N PRO A 121 1.92 -20.42 11.42
CA PRO A 121 1.05 -19.41 10.84
C PRO A 121 -0.22 -19.25 11.68
N GLU A 122 -0.55 -18.00 11.97
CA GLU A 122 -1.76 -17.55 12.64
C GLU A 122 -2.38 -16.44 11.80
N ASP A 123 -3.65 -16.57 11.42
CA ASP A 123 -4.43 -15.46 10.88
C ASP A 123 -5.57 -15.16 11.84
N SER A 124 -5.64 -13.90 12.27
CA SER A 124 -6.63 -13.48 13.25
C SER A 124 -7.37 -12.24 12.78
N SER A 125 -8.68 -12.26 12.98
CA SER A 125 -9.56 -11.12 12.81
C SER A 125 -10.29 -10.85 14.11
N GLY A 126 -10.66 -9.61 14.34
CA GLY A 126 -11.31 -9.24 15.59
C GLY A 126 -11.49 -7.74 15.70
N GLY A 127 -12.03 -7.34 16.84
CA GLY A 127 -12.30 -5.95 17.17
C GLY A 127 -13.06 -5.85 18.48
N LEU A 128 -13.65 -4.69 18.69
CA LEU A 128 -14.51 -4.42 19.82
C LEU A 128 -15.96 -4.50 19.36
N ASN A 129 -16.82 -5.17 20.12
CA ASN A 129 -18.26 -5.14 19.88
C ASN A 129 -18.87 -3.81 20.36
N GLU A 130 -20.18 -3.64 20.19
CA GLU A 130 -20.91 -2.42 20.61
C GLU A 130 -20.82 -2.14 22.12
N GLN A 131 -20.57 -3.18 22.92
CA GLN A 131 -20.33 -3.11 24.37
C GLN A 131 -18.84 -2.97 24.74
N SER A 132 -17.97 -2.69 23.78
CA SER A 132 -16.51 -2.58 23.95
C SER A 132 -15.82 -3.85 24.47
N LEU A 133 -16.45 -5.02 24.33
CA LEU A 133 -15.84 -6.31 24.62
C LEU A 133 -14.98 -6.77 23.43
N PRO A 134 -13.74 -7.20 23.68
CA PRO A 134 -12.89 -7.74 22.63
C PRO A 134 -13.39 -9.11 22.16
N PHE A 135 -13.42 -9.32 20.85
CA PHE A 135 -13.59 -10.64 20.25
C PHE A 135 -12.45 -10.91 19.28
N LYS A 136 -11.94 -12.13 19.28
CA LYS A 136 -10.87 -12.59 18.39
C LYS A 136 -11.28 -13.91 17.76
N ARG A 137 -11.27 -13.95 16.44
CA ARG A 137 -11.35 -15.17 15.65
C ARG A 137 -9.95 -15.48 15.15
N THR A 138 -9.44 -16.66 15.49
CA THR A 138 -8.07 -17.07 15.16
C THR A 138 -8.12 -18.37 14.37
N THR A 139 -7.35 -18.41 13.29
CA THR A 139 -7.02 -19.64 12.57
C THR A 139 -5.52 -19.84 12.66
N GLU A 140 -5.08 -20.87 13.37
CA GLU A 140 -3.66 -21.16 13.56
C GLU A 140 -3.36 -22.63 13.26
N VAL A 141 -2.14 -22.89 12.79
CA VAL A 141 -1.65 -24.24 12.54
C VAL A 141 -0.24 -24.35 13.06
N THR A 142 0.04 -25.36 13.89
CA THR A 142 1.42 -25.67 14.33
C THR A 142 1.85 -26.97 13.68
N THR A 143 2.92 -26.92 12.87
CA THR A 143 3.43 -28.14 12.23
C THR A 143 4.94 -28.07 11.98
N ASN A 144 5.53 -29.24 11.73
CA ASN A 144 6.91 -29.39 11.30
C ASN A 144 6.92 -30.09 9.95
N ILE A 145 7.33 -29.39 8.92
CA ILE A 145 7.27 -29.85 7.53
C ILE A 145 8.68 -29.96 6.94
N MET A 146 8.82 -30.79 5.92
CA MET A 146 10.03 -30.88 5.12
C MET A 146 9.68 -30.56 3.66
N VAL A 147 10.35 -29.57 3.10
CA VAL A 147 10.05 -29.05 1.76
C VAL A 147 11.36 -28.79 1.02
N ARG A 148 11.35 -29.01 -0.29
CA ARG A 148 12.51 -28.76 -1.14
C ARG A 148 12.60 -27.27 -1.47
N ASP A 149 13.82 -26.75 -1.64
CA ASP A 149 14.03 -25.38 -2.11
C ASP A 149 13.21 -25.08 -3.39
N GLY A 150 12.53 -23.93 -3.40
CA GLY A 150 11.69 -23.45 -4.50
C GLY A 150 10.33 -24.12 -4.65
N HIS A 151 9.97 -25.09 -3.80
CA HIS A 151 8.70 -25.79 -3.88
C HIS A 151 7.66 -25.20 -2.92
N THR A 152 6.40 -25.18 -3.36
CA THR A 152 5.26 -24.79 -2.54
C THR A 152 4.62 -26.03 -1.93
N VAL A 153 4.38 -26.00 -0.63
CA VAL A 153 3.66 -27.05 0.10
C VAL A 153 2.37 -26.51 0.70
N LEU A 154 1.32 -27.32 0.65
CA LEU A 154 0.08 -27.10 1.35
C LEU A 154 0.23 -27.62 2.78
N ILE A 155 0.24 -26.70 3.75
CA ILE A 155 0.43 -27.02 5.18
C ILE A 155 -0.88 -27.47 5.81
N GLY A 156 -1.98 -26.88 5.37
CA GLY A 156 -3.30 -27.19 5.88
C GLY A 156 -4.38 -26.37 5.21
N GLY A 157 -5.61 -26.81 5.40
CA GLY A 157 -6.79 -26.04 5.09
C GLY A 157 -7.94 -26.37 6.02
N LEU A 158 -8.76 -25.37 6.32
CA LEU A 158 -9.97 -25.50 7.12
C LEU A 158 -11.15 -25.15 6.24
N PHE A 159 -12.03 -26.13 6.03
CA PHE A 159 -13.33 -25.91 5.38
C PHE A 159 -14.39 -25.96 6.48
N ARG A 160 -15.08 -24.86 6.67
CA ARG A 160 -16.21 -24.75 7.61
C ARG A 160 -17.45 -24.41 6.81
N GLU A 161 -18.49 -25.20 6.98
CA GLU A 161 -19.82 -24.93 6.43
C GLU A 161 -20.82 -24.92 7.58
N ALA A 162 -21.55 -23.82 7.73
CA ALA A 162 -22.59 -23.66 8.72
C ALA A 162 -23.93 -23.42 8.02
N LEU A 163 -24.84 -24.40 8.14
CA LEU A 163 -26.20 -24.31 7.67
C LEU A 163 -27.12 -23.93 8.84
N THR A 164 -27.79 -22.80 8.74
CA THR A 164 -28.81 -22.34 9.69
C THR A 164 -30.15 -22.27 8.98
N THR A 165 -31.10 -23.11 9.40
CA THR A 165 -32.48 -23.11 8.88
C THR A 165 -33.42 -22.67 10.00
N ASN A 166 -34.03 -21.50 9.83
CA ASN A 166 -35.01 -20.94 10.75
C ASN A 166 -36.40 -21.00 10.12
N ARG A 167 -37.31 -21.76 10.73
CA ARG A 167 -38.70 -21.88 10.29
C ARG A 167 -39.64 -21.32 11.34
N THR A 168 -40.40 -20.29 10.98
CA THR A 168 -41.47 -19.72 11.80
C THR A 168 -42.79 -19.97 11.12
N GLN A 169 -43.77 -20.53 11.82
CA GLN A 169 -45.05 -20.89 11.21
C GLN A 169 -46.23 -20.69 12.16
N VAL A 170 -47.42 -20.48 11.59
CA VAL A 170 -48.66 -20.47 12.36
C VAL A 170 -48.94 -21.90 12.87
N PRO A 171 -49.16 -22.10 14.17
CA PRO A 171 -49.45 -23.42 14.73
C PRO A 171 -50.71 -24.02 14.07
N TYR A 172 -50.68 -25.35 13.84
CA TYR A 172 -51.67 -26.13 13.08
C TYR A 172 -51.78 -25.79 11.58
N ALA A 173 -52.02 -24.52 11.21
CA ALA A 173 -52.26 -24.12 9.83
C ALA A 173 -51.01 -24.17 8.92
N GLY A 174 -49.82 -23.95 9.49
CA GLY A 174 -48.55 -24.02 8.75
C GLY A 174 -48.14 -25.42 8.29
N ASN A 175 -48.74 -26.47 8.86
CA ASN A 175 -48.43 -27.86 8.50
C ASN A 175 -49.33 -28.42 7.38
N ILE A 176 -50.31 -27.65 6.89
CA ILE A 176 -51.21 -28.10 5.82
C ILE A 176 -50.39 -28.22 4.52
N PRO A 177 -50.37 -29.39 3.84
CA PRO A 177 -49.69 -29.51 2.56
C PRO A 177 -50.25 -28.51 1.54
N ILE A 178 -49.39 -27.91 0.73
CA ILE A 178 -49.70 -26.88 -0.30
C ILE A 178 -50.07 -25.51 0.30
N ALA A 179 -51.02 -25.43 1.23
CA ALA A 179 -51.50 -24.16 1.79
C ALA A 179 -50.60 -23.59 2.91
N GLY A 180 -49.91 -24.46 3.66
CA GLY A 180 -49.07 -24.09 4.79
C GLY A 180 -47.83 -23.28 4.41
N ALA A 181 -47.37 -23.40 3.15
CA ALA A 181 -46.22 -22.65 2.62
C ALA A 181 -46.45 -21.13 2.62
N LEU A 182 -47.70 -20.67 2.54
CA LEU A 182 -48.08 -19.26 2.59
C LEU A 182 -48.20 -18.72 4.04
N LEU A 183 -48.20 -19.62 5.03
CA LEU A 183 -48.38 -19.33 6.46
C LEU A 183 -47.12 -19.61 7.27
N GLN A 184 -45.99 -19.77 6.58
CA GLN A 184 -44.68 -19.98 7.17
C GLN A 184 -43.65 -19.04 6.56
N THR A 185 -42.65 -18.70 7.36
CA THR A 185 -41.46 -17.98 6.96
C THR A 185 -40.28 -18.92 7.15
N ASN A 186 -39.55 -19.17 6.06
CA ASN A 186 -38.31 -19.94 6.07
C ASN A 186 -37.15 -18.99 5.80
N THR A 187 -36.14 -19.04 6.66
CA THR A 187 -34.88 -18.32 6.50
C THR A 187 -33.76 -19.34 6.53
N ASP A 188 -33.17 -19.60 5.36
CA ASP A 188 -32.02 -20.47 5.21
C ASP A 188 -30.77 -19.61 5.03
N ALA A 189 -29.74 -19.85 5.84
CA ALA A 189 -28.45 -19.20 5.76
C ALA A 189 -27.36 -20.26 5.68
N THR A 190 -26.55 -20.21 4.63
CA THR A 190 -25.37 -21.06 4.45
C THR A 190 -24.13 -20.18 4.51
N GLU A 191 -23.27 -20.41 5.50
CA GLU A 191 -21.98 -19.74 5.64
C GLU A 191 -20.87 -20.74 5.36
N ARG A 192 -20.12 -20.53 4.28
CA ARG A 192 -18.98 -21.38 3.90
C ARG A 192 -17.69 -20.58 3.99
N GLU A 193 -16.74 -21.11 4.74
CA GLU A 193 -15.41 -20.53 4.92
C GLU A 193 -14.35 -21.55 4.56
N GLU A 194 -13.41 -21.12 3.72
CA GLU A 194 -12.29 -21.92 3.27
C GLU A 194 -11.00 -21.19 3.58
N VAL A 195 -10.16 -21.80 4.41
CA VAL A 195 -8.82 -21.30 4.69
C VAL A 195 -7.83 -22.27 4.07
N ILE A 196 -6.88 -21.75 3.31
CA ILE A 196 -5.81 -22.55 2.68
C ILE A 196 -4.48 -21.90 3.02
N ILE A 197 -3.56 -22.67 3.60
CA ILE A 197 -2.24 -22.19 4.01
C ILE A 197 -1.18 -22.80 3.09
N LEU A 198 -0.62 -21.96 2.24
CA LEU A 198 0.44 -22.30 1.29
C LEU A 198 1.75 -21.68 1.75
N LEU A 199 2.84 -22.44 1.67
CA LEU A 199 4.17 -21.96 2.01
C LEU A 199 5.15 -22.33 0.91
N THR A 200 5.99 -21.36 0.53
CA THR A 200 7.06 -21.54 -0.45
C THR A 200 8.37 -21.12 0.19
N VAL A 201 9.38 -21.98 0.09
CA VAL A 201 10.71 -21.74 0.68
C VAL A 201 11.70 -21.43 -0.41
N HIS A 202 12.57 -20.46 -0.15
CA HIS A 202 13.71 -20.17 -0.99
C HIS A 202 14.99 -20.12 -0.15
N VAL A 203 15.95 -20.98 -0.48
CA VAL A 203 17.29 -20.97 0.09
C VAL A 203 18.15 -20.03 -0.74
N VAL A 204 18.55 -18.90 -0.15
CA VAL A 204 19.41 -17.93 -0.84
C VAL A 204 20.87 -18.22 -0.47
N LYS A 205 21.74 -18.33 -1.48
CA LYS A 205 23.19 -18.61 -1.36
C LYS A 205 24.02 -17.34 -1.54
N GLU A 206 25.13 -17.23 -0.81
CA GLU A 206 25.97 -16.03 -0.61
C GLU A 206 26.30 -15.27 -1.91
N ASP A 207 26.64 -15.99 -2.97
CA ASP A 207 27.08 -15.46 -4.27
C ASP A 207 26.00 -14.65 -5.01
N ILE A 208 24.72 -14.91 -4.71
CA ILE A 208 23.56 -14.22 -5.31
C ILE A 208 23.10 -13.05 -4.43
N TYR A 209 23.41 -13.03 -3.12
CA TYR A 209 22.97 -11.95 -2.24
C TYR A 209 23.55 -10.61 -2.67
N ALA A 210 24.82 -10.51 -3.06
CA ALA A 210 25.42 -9.21 -3.41
C ALA A 210 24.79 -8.57 -4.67
N ARG A 211 24.35 -9.37 -5.65
CA ARG A 211 23.71 -8.86 -6.87
C ARG A 211 22.22 -8.63 -6.68
N LYS A 212 21.55 -9.56 -5.99
CA LYS A 212 20.10 -9.49 -5.76
C LYS A 212 19.73 -8.52 -4.64
N SER A 213 20.62 -8.24 -3.68
CA SER A 213 20.43 -7.19 -2.69
C SER A 213 20.53 -5.80 -3.30
N ALA A 214 21.42 -5.58 -4.27
CA ALA A 214 21.50 -4.33 -5.02
C ALA A 214 20.22 -4.09 -5.83
N GLU A 215 19.73 -5.12 -6.55
CA GLU A 215 18.50 -5.06 -7.32
C GLU A 215 17.25 -4.91 -6.44
N LEU A 216 17.15 -5.65 -5.32
CA LEU A 216 16.04 -5.53 -4.38
C LEU A 216 16.08 -4.21 -3.59
N ALA A 217 17.27 -3.70 -3.26
CA ALA A 217 17.41 -2.39 -2.64
C ALA A 217 16.94 -1.30 -3.60
N GLU A 218 17.30 -1.38 -4.87
CA GLU A 218 16.78 -0.49 -5.92
C GLU A 218 15.26 -0.63 -6.04
N ASP A 219 14.70 -1.83 -6.19
CA ASP A 219 13.25 -2.04 -6.28
C ASP A 219 12.47 -1.57 -5.05
N VAL A 220 13.01 -1.79 -3.84
CA VAL A 220 12.41 -1.29 -2.59
C VAL A 220 12.52 0.22 -2.50
N GLU A 221 13.61 0.81 -2.96
CA GLU A 221 13.78 2.26 -3.04
C GLU A 221 12.80 2.88 -4.05
N LEU A 222 12.58 2.22 -5.20
CA LEU A 222 11.55 2.58 -6.16
C LEU A 222 10.14 2.51 -5.53
N MET A 223 9.84 1.45 -4.77
CA MET A 223 8.56 1.31 -4.06
C MET A 223 8.41 2.34 -2.93
N ARG A 224 9.47 2.64 -2.18
CA ARG A 224 9.49 3.62 -1.09
C ARG A 224 9.34 5.05 -1.61
N MET A 225 9.86 5.32 -2.80
CA MET A 225 9.61 6.56 -3.54
C MET A 225 8.20 6.64 -4.15
N GLY A 226 7.33 5.64 -3.90
CA GLY A 226 5.95 5.62 -4.35
C GLY A 226 5.78 5.29 -5.83
N MET A 227 6.80 4.72 -6.49
CA MET A 227 6.75 4.37 -7.90
C MET A 227 6.13 2.98 -8.06
N ARG A 228 4.80 2.90 -8.11
CA ARG A 228 4.11 1.70 -8.58
C ARG A 228 4.44 1.50 -10.06
N LYS A 229 5.05 0.36 -10.41
CA LYS A 229 5.20 -0.10 -11.80
C LYS A 229 3.78 -0.23 -12.39
N GLY A 230 3.38 0.75 -13.19
CA GLY A 230 2.05 0.80 -13.82
C GLY A 230 1.16 2.01 -13.48
N LEU A 231 1.54 2.93 -12.58
CA LEU A 231 0.76 4.17 -12.40
C LEU A 231 1.19 5.23 -13.43
N GLN A 232 0.29 5.45 -14.40
CA GLN A 232 0.18 6.54 -15.38
C GLN A 232 1.49 7.20 -15.86
N VAL A 233 1.73 7.08 -17.18
CA VAL A 233 2.89 7.62 -17.92
C VAL A 233 3.15 9.12 -17.69
N TYR A 234 2.17 9.86 -17.17
CA TYR A 234 2.15 11.32 -17.04
C TYR A 234 2.28 11.86 -15.60
N GLY A 235 2.66 11.03 -14.62
CA GLY A 235 2.85 11.49 -13.24
C GLY A 235 3.99 12.51 -13.08
N ARG A 236 3.75 13.62 -12.36
CA ARG A 236 4.73 14.71 -12.10
C ARG A 236 6.08 14.20 -11.59
N ASN A 237 6.09 13.19 -10.73
CA ASN A 237 7.33 12.59 -10.19
C ASN A 237 8.14 11.83 -11.26
N ARG A 238 7.49 11.18 -12.22
CA ARG A 238 8.16 10.48 -13.32
C ARG A 238 8.77 11.46 -14.32
N LEU A 239 8.04 12.53 -14.64
CA LEU A 239 8.56 13.63 -15.46
C LEU A 239 9.76 14.29 -14.77
N ALA A 240 9.68 14.52 -13.46
CA ALA A 240 10.80 15.07 -12.70
C ALA A 240 12.05 14.19 -12.79
N GLN A 241 11.91 12.86 -12.67
CA GLN A 241 13.04 11.93 -12.83
C GLN A 241 13.58 11.86 -14.26
N ALA A 242 12.70 11.88 -15.27
CA ALA A 242 13.13 11.90 -16.67
C ALA A 242 13.96 13.15 -16.98
N HIS A 243 13.48 14.32 -16.57
CA HIS A 243 14.24 15.57 -16.69
C HIS A 243 15.53 15.54 -15.88
N TYR A 244 15.56 14.95 -14.68
CA TYR A 244 16.81 14.78 -13.94
C TYR A 244 17.82 13.92 -14.71
N ARG A 245 17.39 12.80 -15.30
CA ARG A 245 18.27 11.94 -16.12
C ARG A 245 18.79 12.68 -17.36
N TRP A 246 17.89 13.35 -18.09
CA TRP A 246 18.29 14.17 -19.24
C TRP A 246 19.24 15.30 -18.84
N ALA A 247 19.08 15.89 -17.65
CA ALA A 247 19.99 16.90 -17.15
C ALA A 247 21.42 16.36 -16.97
N VAL A 248 21.55 15.17 -16.38
CA VAL A 248 22.84 14.48 -16.23
C VAL A 248 23.44 14.12 -17.60
N GLU A 249 22.65 13.56 -18.52
CA GLU A 249 23.10 13.27 -19.89
C GLU A 249 23.54 14.53 -20.65
N HIS A 250 22.83 15.65 -20.46
CA HIS A 250 23.19 16.92 -21.07
C HIS A 250 24.45 17.52 -20.46
N GLU A 251 24.67 17.35 -19.16
CA GLU A 251 25.89 17.75 -18.46
C GLU A 251 27.09 16.95 -18.97
N GLU A 252 26.98 15.62 -19.06
CA GLU A 252 28.01 14.74 -19.63
C GLU A 252 28.33 15.08 -21.09
N ALA A 253 27.31 15.49 -21.86
CA ALA A 253 27.48 15.96 -23.23
C ALA A 253 28.05 17.40 -23.34
N GLY A 254 28.39 18.05 -22.22
CA GLY A 254 28.93 19.42 -22.17
C GLY A 254 27.92 20.51 -22.53
N ARG A 255 26.62 20.21 -22.53
CA ARG A 255 25.54 21.15 -22.89
C ARG A 255 24.91 21.74 -21.64
N LEU A 256 25.69 22.56 -20.93
CA LEU A 256 25.34 23.14 -19.63
C LEU A 256 23.99 23.90 -19.63
N ASP A 257 23.65 24.62 -20.70
CA ASP A 257 22.36 25.34 -20.79
C ASP A 257 21.15 24.40 -20.78
N LYS A 258 21.24 23.27 -21.49
CA LYS A 258 20.17 22.26 -21.53
C LYS A 258 20.11 21.49 -20.21
N ALA A 259 21.27 21.14 -19.66
CA ALA A 259 21.39 20.49 -18.36
C ALA A 259 20.73 21.34 -17.26
N LEU A 260 21.00 22.65 -17.23
CA LEU A 260 20.42 23.55 -16.24
C LEU A 260 18.90 23.71 -16.43
N TRP A 261 18.42 23.75 -17.67
CA TRP A 261 16.98 23.83 -17.97
C TRP A 261 16.24 22.58 -17.46
N ASP A 262 16.76 21.39 -17.77
CA ASP A 262 16.19 20.12 -17.33
C ASP A 262 16.28 19.95 -15.80
N ALA A 263 17.41 20.34 -15.18
CA ALA A 263 17.56 20.31 -13.72
C ALA A 263 16.57 21.25 -13.00
N ARG A 264 16.32 22.44 -13.55
CA ARG A 264 15.29 23.37 -13.04
C ARG A 264 13.89 22.78 -13.14
N LEU A 265 13.57 22.17 -14.28
CA LEU A 265 12.26 21.57 -14.51
C LEU A 265 12.03 20.36 -13.59
N ALA A 266 13.05 19.53 -13.39
CA ALA A 266 13.02 18.44 -12.43
C ALA A 266 12.76 18.93 -10.99
N ALA A 267 13.49 19.95 -10.55
CA ALA A 267 13.32 20.56 -9.23
C ALA A 267 11.94 21.24 -9.04
N HIS A 268 11.37 21.79 -10.11
CA HIS A 268 10.04 22.39 -10.08
C HIS A 268 8.92 21.35 -10.00
N LEU A 269 9.05 20.26 -10.77
CA LEU A 269 8.06 19.18 -10.83
C LEU A 269 8.04 18.38 -9.52
N ALA A 270 9.21 18.14 -8.91
CA ALA A 270 9.37 17.44 -7.64
C ALA A 270 10.31 18.23 -6.68
N PRO A 271 9.77 19.17 -5.89
CA PRO A 271 10.59 20.00 -4.99
C PRO A 271 11.26 19.22 -3.85
N THR A 272 10.85 17.97 -3.61
CA THR A 272 11.47 17.06 -2.65
C THR A 272 12.67 16.28 -3.21
N ASN A 273 12.95 16.39 -4.52
CA ASN A 273 14.09 15.72 -5.16
C ASN A 273 15.40 16.47 -4.89
N LEU A 274 16.07 16.12 -3.78
CA LEU A 274 17.34 16.69 -3.36
C LEU A 274 18.45 16.62 -4.43
N PRO A 275 18.69 15.46 -5.11
CA PRO A 275 19.67 15.38 -6.19
C PRO A 275 19.46 16.41 -7.32
N ALA A 276 18.21 16.61 -7.75
CA ALA A 276 17.90 17.59 -8.80
C ALA A 276 18.17 19.03 -8.36
N LEU A 277 17.87 19.36 -7.10
CA LEU A 277 18.15 20.68 -6.52
C LEU A 277 19.65 20.96 -6.41
N GLN A 278 20.43 19.97 -5.98
CA GLN A 278 21.88 20.07 -5.88
C GLN A 278 22.52 20.26 -7.26
N LEU A 279 22.11 19.46 -8.25
CA LEU A 279 22.55 19.59 -9.64
C LEU A 279 22.22 20.98 -10.21
N LYS A 280 20.99 21.47 -9.99
CA LYS A 280 20.55 22.80 -10.42
C LYS A 280 21.41 23.92 -9.81
N ASN A 281 21.65 23.88 -8.50
CA ASN A 281 22.42 24.92 -7.81
C ASN A 281 23.87 24.95 -8.31
N ARG A 282 24.50 23.77 -8.42
CA ARG A 282 25.86 23.62 -8.93
C ARG A 282 26.01 24.15 -10.37
N LEU A 283 25.13 23.74 -11.28
CA LEU A 283 25.13 24.23 -12.67
C LEU A 283 24.84 25.75 -12.76
N GLN A 284 24.10 26.30 -11.81
CA GLN A 284 23.84 27.74 -11.75
C GLN A 284 25.08 28.52 -11.30
N GLU A 285 25.79 28.04 -10.28
CA GLU A 285 27.05 28.63 -9.80
C GLU A 285 28.14 28.62 -10.88
N GLU A 286 28.28 27.50 -11.59
CA GLU A 286 29.23 27.35 -12.70
C GLU A 286 28.95 28.36 -13.83
N ARG A 287 27.66 28.54 -14.18
CA ARG A 287 27.23 29.53 -15.17
C ARG A 287 27.50 30.98 -14.75
N GLU A 288 27.26 31.31 -13.48
CA GLU A 288 27.49 32.66 -12.95
C GLU A 288 28.98 32.99 -13.00
N THR A 289 29.84 32.02 -12.64
CA THR A 289 31.30 32.13 -12.72
C THR A 289 31.79 32.36 -14.16
N GLU A 290 31.32 31.56 -15.13
CA GLU A 290 31.69 31.73 -16.55
C GLU A 290 31.28 33.10 -17.12
N ARG A 291 30.11 33.61 -16.70
CA ARG A 291 29.62 34.92 -17.12
C ARG A 291 30.47 36.06 -16.55
N GLU A 292 30.82 36.00 -15.27
CA GLU A 292 31.67 37.01 -14.64
C GLU A 292 33.06 37.05 -15.28
N GLU A 293 33.68 35.90 -15.50
CA GLU A 293 34.98 35.83 -16.18
C GLU A 293 34.93 36.39 -17.61
N GLY A 294 33.87 36.08 -18.35
CA GLY A 294 33.63 36.61 -19.69
C GLY A 294 33.45 38.13 -19.70
N LEU A 295 32.66 38.67 -18.75
CA LEU A 295 32.43 40.11 -18.60
C LEU A 295 33.69 40.86 -18.19
N VAL A 296 34.48 40.32 -17.26
CA VAL A 296 35.77 40.90 -16.85
C VAL A 296 36.74 40.90 -18.02
N ARG A 297 36.84 39.78 -18.76
CA ARG A 297 37.69 39.66 -19.94
C ARG A 297 37.32 40.67 -21.02
N ASP A 298 36.03 40.85 -21.29
CA ASP A 298 35.54 41.82 -22.28
C ASP A 298 35.70 43.27 -21.81
N PHE A 299 35.49 43.54 -20.52
CA PHE A 299 35.72 44.85 -19.92
C PHE A 299 37.21 45.25 -20.01
N VAL A 300 38.12 44.34 -19.67
CA VAL A 300 39.57 44.53 -19.78
C VAL A 300 39.98 44.75 -21.23
N ARG A 301 39.50 43.94 -22.17
CA ARG A 301 39.77 44.13 -23.62
C ARG A 301 39.29 45.48 -24.12
N ARG A 302 38.12 45.95 -23.65
CA ARG A 302 37.56 47.25 -24.03
C ARG A 302 38.39 48.41 -23.46
N ARG A 303 38.85 48.30 -22.21
CA ARG A 303 39.76 49.28 -21.58
C ARG A 303 41.12 49.36 -22.28
N ILE A 304 41.69 48.22 -22.65
CA ILE A 304 42.98 48.18 -23.38
C ILE A 304 42.87 48.86 -24.75
N ARG A 305 41.76 48.65 -25.48
CA ARG A 305 41.52 49.33 -26.78
C ARG A 305 41.23 50.82 -26.64
N ALA A 306 40.71 51.27 -25.50
CA ALA A 306 40.35 52.67 -25.26
C ALA A 306 41.50 53.50 -24.64
N ALA A 307 42.62 52.88 -24.27
CA ALA A 307 43.77 53.59 -23.74
C ALA A 307 44.55 54.28 -24.88
N PRO A 308 44.85 55.60 -24.78
CA PRO A 308 45.69 56.26 -25.78
C PRO A 308 47.11 55.69 -25.75
N ALA A 309 47.69 55.46 -26.94
CA ALA A 309 49.02 54.89 -27.09
C ALA A 309 50.07 55.74 -26.34
N PRO A 310 51.06 55.12 -25.66
CA PRO A 310 52.08 55.87 -24.94
C PRO A 310 52.91 56.74 -25.90
N PRO A 311 53.30 57.95 -25.50
CA PRO A 311 54.02 58.86 -26.38
C PRO A 311 55.41 58.29 -26.74
N ALA A 312 55.69 58.23 -28.03
CA ALA A 312 56.99 57.80 -28.55
C ALA A 312 58.00 58.94 -28.42
N GLY A 313 59.03 58.78 -27.59
CA GLY A 313 60.17 59.69 -27.58
C GLY A 313 61.21 59.40 -26.51
N GLY A 314 62.43 59.08 -26.94
CA GLY A 314 63.65 59.25 -26.14
C GLY A 314 64.55 58.02 -26.00
N ARG A 315 65.48 57.82 -26.95
CA ARG A 315 66.65 56.95 -26.77
C ARG A 315 67.57 57.53 -25.69
N GLY A 316 68.03 56.70 -24.75
CA GLY A 316 69.04 57.10 -23.76
C GLY A 316 69.56 55.95 -22.89
N GLN A 317 70.69 55.37 -23.34
CA GLN A 317 71.76 54.68 -22.59
C GLN A 317 71.53 53.30 -21.93
N PRO A 318 72.46 52.34 -22.10
CA PRO A 318 72.43 51.05 -21.44
C PRO A 318 73.09 51.12 -20.05
N ALA A 319 72.35 50.78 -19.00
CA ALA A 319 72.90 50.58 -17.67
C ALA A 319 73.18 49.08 -17.44
N THR A 320 74.46 48.74 -17.56
CA THR A 320 75.24 47.79 -16.75
C THR A 320 74.50 46.70 -15.96
N GLN A 321 74.74 45.44 -16.33
CA GLN A 321 74.60 44.26 -15.47
C GLN A 321 75.50 44.38 -14.22
N PRO A 322 75.04 43.96 -13.04
CA PRO A 322 75.91 43.43 -12.01
C PRO A 322 75.97 41.90 -12.11
N SER A 323 77.21 41.44 -12.10
CA SER A 323 77.69 40.08 -11.95
C SER A 323 77.25 39.41 -10.66
N ASP A 324 76.98 38.11 -10.78
CA ASP A 324 77.42 37.01 -9.91
C ASP A 324 77.67 37.26 -8.41
N GLY A 325 76.99 36.46 -7.61
CA GLY A 325 77.23 36.31 -6.18
C GLY A 325 76.45 35.12 -5.65
N GLY A 326 76.95 33.92 -5.90
CA GLY A 326 76.46 32.71 -5.25
C GLY A 326 76.69 32.74 -3.75
N THR A 327 75.98 31.86 -3.02
CA THR A 327 76.54 31.01 -1.95
C THR A 327 75.45 30.10 -1.40
N THR A 328 75.74 28.81 -1.48
CA THR A 328 75.26 27.67 -0.71
C THR A 328 75.07 27.93 0.80
N ARG A 329 73.91 27.57 1.35
CA ARG A 329 73.76 26.48 2.34
C ARG A 329 72.29 26.27 2.67
#